data_AF-A0A382EN37-F1
#
_entry.id   AF-A0A382EN37-F1
#
_cell.length_a   1.000
_cell.length_b   1.000
_cell.length_c   1.000
_cell.angle_alpha   90.00
_cell.angle_beta   90.00
_cell.angle_gamma   90.00
#
_symmetry.space_group_name_H-M   'P 1'
#
loop_
_entity.id
_entity.type
_entity.pdbx_description
1 polymer ?
#
loop_
_entity_poly.entity_id
_entity_poly.type
_entity_poly.pdbx_seq_one_letter_code
_entity_poly.pdbx_strand_id
1 'polypeptide(L)'
;IRTLLNEIFHHPYSISSSERKKIVKEKISELRNLILQFKKNCSSKLIISNFSLPSYSPSGLIETKSEFGFHDMISEINQELSKIAKDESSVYVYNFNQFVSKFGEKNIFDYRQFFIGDIKIAFDYIPYLANDLMGYVKPMLGLNKKCIVLDLDNTLWGGIVGEDEFDGIELGQSSNGKAFVEFQKHLLSLWQQGIILAINSKNNFEDAIKVIREHPDMVLKEEHFASLQINWNDKAQNLKAISEELNIGLGSIVYFDDDPVNQERIKQEIPEVLTVKLPEDPSQYTDILMSLNDFNVLQKTDEDLKRGKMYSQQRQRAELEQSTKSIDDFLKQLNIKVKIKKADKFTIPRISQLTLKTNQFNLTTKRYQEEDILKFSSDNNMIVGCAQIEDKFGDSGITNAFIIEKNDKEWKIDTFLLSCRIIGRGIEDAIISHILKEAKNQGVEKIRADFIPTKKNSPAEAFLPNCGFKKENEYWVYDLNNPIKSPNHLLLEVE
;
A
#
# COMPACT_ATOMS: atom_id res chain seq x y z
N ILE A 1 13.12 19.24 -21.13
CA ILE A 1 12.33 20.11 -22.02
C ILE A 1 13.17 20.82 -23.09
N ARG A 2 14.33 21.42 -22.76
CA ARG A 2 15.28 22.03 -23.74
C ARG A 2 15.54 21.14 -24.96
N THR A 3 15.95 19.90 -24.72
CA THR A 3 16.19 18.90 -25.79
C THR A 3 14.93 18.56 -26.59
N LEU A 4 13.75 18.53 -25.95
CA LEU A 4 12.50 18.14 -26.61
C LEU A 4 12.01 19.22 -27.58
N LEU A 5 12.11 20.49 -27.18
CA LEU A 5 11.66 21.63 -27.99
C LEU A 5 12.77 22.21 -28.88
N ASN A 6 14.03 21.84 -28.66
CA ASN A 6 15.20 22.30 -29.42
C ASN A 6 15.22 23.86 -29.52
N GLU A 7 15.47 24.43 -30.70
CA GLU A 7 15.48 25.88 -30.95
C GLU A 7 14.19 26.59 -30.48
N ILE A 8 13.04 25.93 -30.56
CA ILE A 8 11.75 26.48 -30.12
C ILE A 8 11.71 26.70 -28.61
N PHE A 9 12.56 26.04 -27.83
CA PHE A 9 12.69 26.33 -26.41
C PHE A 9 13.15 27.77 -26.14
N HIS A 10 14.10 28.26 -26.95
CA HIS A 10 14.69 29.59 -26.80
C HIS A 10 13.90 30.67 -27.54
N HIS A 11 13.32 30.30 -28.69
CA HIS A 11 12.59 31.21 -29.56
C HIS A 11 11.15 30.73 -29.83
N PRO A 12 10.31 30.46 -28.81
CA PRO A 12 8.97 29.93 -29.04
C PRO A 12 8.07 30.89 -29.81
N TYR A 13 8.36 32.19 -29.74
CA TYR A 13 7.60 33.27 -30.36
C TYR A 13 8.08 33.65 -31.77
N SER A 14 9.08 32.96 -32.32
CA SER A 14 9.47 33.14 -33.73
C SER A 14 8.49 32.49 -34.72
N ILE A 15 7.51 31.75 -34.20
CA ILE A 15 6.49 31.03 -34.96
C ILE A 15 5.09 31.34 -34.41
N SER A 16 4.06 31.10 -35.23
CA SER A 16 2.68 31.34 -34.86
C SER A 16 2.18 30.43 -33.73
N SER A 17 1.09 30.81 -33.05
CA SER A 17 0.41 29.95 -32.06
C SER A 17 -0.04 28.61 -32.67
N SER A 18 -0.51 28.63 -33.93
CA SER A 18 -0.92 27.42 -34.67
C SER A 18 0.26 26.46 -34.89
N GLU A 19 1.42 26.98 -35.29
CA GLU A 19 2.63 26.19 -35.47
C GLU A 19 3.14 25.61 -34.14
N ARG A 20 3.11 26.39 -33.05
CA ARG A 20 3.45 25.88 -31.70
C ARG A 20 2.55 24.71 -31.30
N LYS A 21 1.22 24.82 -31.51
CA LYS A 21 0.26 23.73 -31.24
C LYS A 21 0.60 22.49 -32.07
N LYS A 22 0.98 22.66 -33.35
CA LYS A 22 1.38 21.55 -34.23
C LYS A 22 2.63 20.84 -33.70
N ILE A 23 3.68 21.59 -33.34
CA ILE A 23 4.91 21.03 -32.78
C ILE A 23 4.65 20.28 -31.48
N VAL A 24 3.83 20.84 -30.57
CA VAL A 24 3.44 20.17 -29.33
C VAL A 24 2.77 18.82 -29.61
N LYS A 25 1.81 18.76 -30.55
CA LYS A 25 1.15 17.51 -30.95
C LYS A 25 2.12 16.49 -31.55
N GLU A 26 3.07 16.94 -32.36
CA GLU A 26 4.13 16.09 -32.91
C GLU A 26 4.98 15.49 -31.78
N LYS A 27 5.43 16.32 -30.81
CA LYS A 27 6.22 15.85 -29.66
C LYS A 27 5.45 14.92 -28.73
N ILE A 28 4.17 15.16 -28.50
CA ILE A 28 3.29 14.24 -27.77
C ILE A 28 3.21 12.88 -28.49
N SER A 29 3.07 12.89 -29.81
CA SER A 29 3.01 11.68 -30.62
C SER A 29 4.34 10.91 -30.59
N GLU A 30 5.47 11.61 -30.66
CA GLU A 30 6.80 11.02 -30.48
C GLU A 30 6.93 10.33 -29.11
N LEU A 31 6.58 11.02 -28.02
CA LEU A 31 6.62 10.47 -26.66
C LEU A 31 5.71 9.24 -26.52
N ARG A 32 4.49 9.30 -27.05
CA ARG A 32 3.56 8.17 -27.05
C ARG A 32 4.15 6.96 -27.76
N ASN A 33 4.73 7.16 -28.95
CA ASN A 33 5.33 6.08 -29.72
C ASN A 33 6.51 5.45 -28.99
N LEU A 34 7.36 6.25 -28.32
CA LEU A 34 8.46 5.75 -27.50
C LEU A 34 7.97 4.88 -26.33
N ILE A 35 6.92 5.33 -25.63
CA ILE A 35 6.31 4.56 -24.53
C ILE A 35 5.75 3.23 -25.04
N LEU A 36 5.02 3.24 -26.15
CA LEU A 36 4.44 2.03 -26.75
C LEU A 36 5.52 1.06 -27.24
N GLN A 37 6.60 1.58 -27.84
CA GLN A 37 7.75 0.76 -28.24
C GLN A 37 8.47 0.15 -27.04
N PHE A 38 8.66 0.91 -25.95
CA PHE A 38 9.23 0.36 -24.71
C PHE A 38 8.38 -0.80 -24.20
N LYS A 39 7.06 -0.61 -24.09
CA LYS A 39 6.12 -1.66 -23.64
C LYS A 39 6.14 -2.91 -24.52
N LYS A 40 6.28 -2.74 -25.83
CA LYS A 40 6.34 -3.86 -26.78
C LYS A 40 7.59 -4.72 -26.56
N ASN A 41 8.71 -4.10 -26.18
CA ASN A 41 10.02 -4.73 -26.13
C ASN A 41 10.51 -5.03 -24.70
N CYS A 42 9.83 -4.53 -23.66
CA CYS A 42 10.23 -4.66 -22.27
C CYS A 42 9.03 -4.96 -21.38
N SER A 43 9.19 -5.90 -20.45
CA SER A 43 8.20 -6.20 -19.41
C SER A 43 8.41 -5.41 -18.12
N SER A 44 9.39 -4.50 -18.07
CA SER A 44 9.65 -3.67 -16.88
C SER A 44 8.65 -2.53 -16.77
N LYS A 45 8.51 -1.97 -15.57
CA LYS A 45 7.75 -0.74 -15.35
C LYS A 45 8.54 0.46 -15.90
N LEU A 46 7.84 1.42 -16.50
CA LEU A 46 8.43 2.65 -17.02
C LEU A 46 8.05 3.82 -16.11
N ILE A 47 9.05 4.50 -15.54
CA ILE A 47 8.86 5.76 -14.83
C ILE A 47 9.40 6.87 -15.73
N ILE A 48 8.51 7.73 -16.22
CA ILE A 48 8.87 8.86 -17.08
C ILE A 48 8.67 10.17 -16.33
N SER A 49 9.70 11.01 -16.31
CA SER A 49 9.58 12.35 -15.71
C SER A 49 8.74 13.25 -16.60
N ASN A 50 7.81 14.00 -16.00
CA ASN A 50 7.24 15.16 -16.67
C ASN A 50 8.28 16.30 -16.78
N PHE A 51 7.87 17.43 -17.34
CA PHE A 51 8.74 18.58 -17.53
C PHE A 51 8.45 19.67 -16.51
N SER A 52 9.50 20.24 -15.92
CA SER A 52 9.35 21.44 -15.09
C SER A 52 8.94 22.64 -15.95
N LEU A 53 8.02 23.45 -15.44
CA LEU A 53 7.70 24.76 -16.01
C LEU A 53 8.80 25.75 -15.57
N PRO A 54 9.56 26.34 -16.49
CA PRO A 54 10.59 27.31 -16.13
C PRO A 54 9.97 28.54 -15.45
N SER A 55 10.63 29.09 -14.43
CA SER A 55 10.18 30.29 -13.73
C SER A 55 10.19 31.54 -14.62
N TYR A 56 10.86 31.49 -15.77
CA TYR A 56 10.88 32.55 -16.77
C TYR A 56 10.05 32.18 -18.00
N SER A 57 9.62 33.21 -18.72
CA SER A 57 9.14 33.09 -20.09
C SER A 57 9.96 34.01 -21.01
N PRO A 58 10.28 33.58 -22.25
CA PRO A 58 10.86 34.47 -23.27
C PRO A 58 10.03 35.72 -23.57
N SER A 59 8.71 35.71 -23.33
CA SER A 59 7.79 36.85 -23.49
C SER A 59 7.48 37.59 -22.19
N GLY A 60 8.14 37.23 -21.08
CA GLY A 60 7.94 37.87 -19.78
C GLY A 60 6.48 37.88 -19.35
N LEU A 61 5.98 39.05 -18.93
CA LEU A 61 4.60 39.21 -18.42
C LEU A 61 3.51 38.95 -19.48
N ILE A 62 3.82 39.14 -20.77
CA ILE A 62 2.86 38.98 -21.86
C ILE A 62 2.53 37.49 -22.10
N GLU A 63 3.32 36.56 -21.55
CA GLU A 63 3.07 35.12 -21.57
C GLU A 63 1.61 34.78 -21.23
N THR A 64 1.10 35.37 -20.13
CA THR A 64 -0.26 35.08 -19.62
C THR A 64 -1.40 35.60 -20.51
N LYS A 65 -1.08 36.44 -21.50
CA LYS A 65 -2.02 36.98 -22.50
C LYS A 65 -1.80 36.39 -23.89
N SER A 66 -0.77 35.58 -24.06
CA SER A 66 -0.43 35.00 -25.35
C SER A 66 -1.40 33.88 -25.68
N GLU A 67 -1.86 33.84 -26.94
CA GLU A 67 -2.62 32.68 -27.40
C GLU A 67 -1.65 31.48 -27.53
N PHE A 68 -1.79 30.51 -26.63
CA PHE A 68 -0.97 29.30 -26.54
C PHE A 68 0.53 29.62 -26.40
N GLY A 69 0.89 30.13 -25.22
CA GLY A 69 2.23 30.55 -24.82
C GLY A 69 3.25 29.41 -24.68
N PHE A 70 4.49 29.79 -24.36
CA PHE A 70 5.56 28.85 -24.02
C PHE A 70 5.21 27.95 -22.83
N HIS A 71 4.60 28.49 -21.77
CA HIS A 71 4.17 27.69 -20.62
C HIS A 71 2.98 26.79 -20.95
N ASP A 72 2.08 27.22 -21.83
CA ASP A 72 0.97 26.39 -22.33
C ASP A 72 1.49 25.17 -23.08
N MET A 73 2.52 25.34 -23.93
CA MET A 73 3.15 24.22 -24.64
C MET A 73 3.64 23.14 -23.69
N ILE A 74 4.35 23.52 -22.62
CA ILE A 74 4.90 22.58 -21.64
C ILE A 74 3.76 21.94 -20.83
N SER A 75 2.77 22.74 -20.45
CA SER A 75 1.59 22.28 -19.70
C SER A 75 0.78 21.25 -20.50
N GLU A 76 0.54 21.49 -21.79
CA GLU A 76 -0.17 20.54 -22.66
C GLU A 76 0.60 19.24 -22.81
N ILE A 77 1.92 19.29 -23.02
CA ILE A 77 2.77 18.08 -23.07
C ILE A 77 2.67 17.29 -21.76
N ASN A 78 2.77 17.96 -20.61
CA ASN A 78 2.66 17.31 -19.29
C ASN A 78 1.28 16.69 -19.06
N GLN A 79 0.22 17.37 -19.47
CA GLN A 79 -1.15 16.88 -19.36
C GLN A 79 -1.37 15.64 -20.25
N GLU A 80 -0.93 15.68 -21.50
CA GLU A 80 -1.06 14.55 -22.43
C GLU A 80 -0.19 13.36 -22.01
N LEU A 81 1.03 13.60 -21.51
CA LEU A 81 1.86 12.54 -20.94
C LEU A 81 1.17 11.84 -19.77
N SER A 82 0.50 12.61 -18.91
CA SER A 82 -0.29 12.07 -17.80
C SER A 82 -1.50 11.27 -18.28
N LYS A 83 -2.15 11.67 -19.39
CA LYS A 83 -3.25 10.90 -20.00
C LYS A 83 -2.75 9.58 -20.57
N ILE A 84 -1.64 9.61 -21.32
CA ILE A 84 -1.02 8.39 -21.89
C ILE A 84 -0.68 7.40 -20.77
N ALA A 85 -0.09 7.85 -19.66
CA ALA A 85 0.24 6.97 -18.55
C ALA A 85 -1.00 6.39 -17.83
N LYS A 86 -2.12 7.12 -17.75
CA LYS A 86 -3.36 6.61 -17.14
C LYS A 86 -3.94 5.42 -17.90
N ASP A 87 -3.78 5.38 -19.21
CA ASP A 87 -4.25 4.28 -20.05
C ASP A 87 -3.35 3.03 -19.95
N GLU A 88 -2.19 3.15 -19.27
CA GLU A 88 -1.12 2.15 -19.30
C GLU A 88 -0.65 1.77 -17.89
N SER A 89 -1.11 0.63 -17.36
CA SER A 89 -0.84 0.19 -15.98
C SER A 89 0.64 0.05 -15.59
N SER A 90 1.53 -0.15 -16.55
CA SER A 90 2.97 -0.31 -16.33
C SER A 90 3.77 1.00 -16.48
N VAL A 91 3.10 2.13 -16.73
CA VAL A 91 3.72 3.43 -17.01
C VAL A 91 3.32 4.44 -15.94
N TYR A 92 4.30 5.07 -15.30
CA TYR A 92 4.10 6.06 -14.26
C TYR A 92 4.76 7.37 -14.64
N VAL A 93 4.10 8.48 -14.31
CA VAL A 93 4.70 9.82 -14.45
C VAL A 93 5.31 10.23 -13.12
N TYR A 94 6.62 10.50 -13.12
CA TYR A 94 7.27 11.20 -12.02
C TYR A 94 7.07 12.70 -12.18
N ASN A 95 6.54 13.36 -11.14
CA ASN A 95 6.25 14.79 -11.17
C ASN A 95 7.53 15.60 -10.89
N PHE A 96 8.43 15.63 -11.87
CA PHE A 96 9.65 16.41 -11.82
C PHE A 96 9.39 17.92 -11.66
N ASN A 97 8.27 18.43 -12.18
CA ASN A 97 7.87 19.82 -11.92
C ASN A 97 7.69 20.10 -10.42
N GLN A 98 7.02 19.20 -9.69
CA GLN A 98 6.85 19.33 -8.24
C GLN A 98 8.17 19.20 -7.48
N PHE A 99 9.07 18.31 -7.92
CA PHE A 99 10.42 18.21 -7.35
C PHE A 99 11.18 19.53 -7.48
N VAL A 100 11.14 20.14 -8.67
CA VAL A 100 11.73 21.46 -8.92
C VAL A 100 11.05 22.56 -8.10
N SER A 101 9.72 22.55 -7.96
CA SER A 101 9.01 23.51 -7.11
C SER A 101 9.38 23.37 -5.63
N LYS A 102 9.56 22.14 -5.13
CA LYS A 102 9.90 21.85 -3.72
C LYS A 102 11.29 22.36 -3.35
N PHE A 103 12.29 22.12 -4.21
CA PHE A 103 13.68 22.44 -3.91
C PHE A 103 14.16 23.77 -4.53
N GLY A 104 13.37 24.35 -5.43
CA GLY A 104 13.67 25.58 -6.14
C GLY A 104 14.50 25.37 -7.41
N GLU A 105 14.07 25.96 -8.52
CA GLU A 105 14.72 25.81 -9.84
C GLU A 105 16.20 26.18 -9.82
N LYS A 106 16.57 27.26 -9.12
CA LYS A 106 17.96 27.72 -9.01
C LYS A 106 18.88 26.76 -8.28
N ASN A 107 18.32 25.94 -7.39
CA ASN A 107 19.07 24.97 -6.63
C ASN A 107 19.20 23.65 -7.39
N ILE A 108 18.14 23.24 -8.10
CA ILE A 108 18.15 22.01 -8.90
C ILE A 108 19.04 22.13 -10.14
N PHE A 109 19.03 23.27 -10.83
CA PHE A 109 19.74 23.43 -12.11
C PHE A 109 20.94 24.38 -11.99
N ASP A 110 22.14 23.79 -11.88
CA ASP A 110 23.42 24.52 -11.90
C ASP A 110 23.96 24.62 -13.33
N TYR A 111 24.02 25.85 -13.86
CA TYR A 111 24.53 26.11 -15.21
C TYR A 111 25.98 25.72 -15.41
N ARG A 112 26.84 25.86 -14.39
CA ARG A 112 28.25 25.47 -14.50
C ARG A 112 28.36 23.96 -14.62
N GLN A 113 27.63 23.20 -13.79
CA GLN A 113 27.61 21.75 -13.88
C GLN A 113 27.03 21.27 -15.22
N PHE A 114 25.97 21.92 -15.71
CA PHE A 114 25.38 21.64 -17.01
C PHE A 114 26.36 21.89 -18.17
N PHE A 115 27.04 23.03 -18.22
CA PHE A 115 27.94 23.36 -19.33
C PHE A 115 29.22 22.51 -19.33
N ILE A 116 29.72 22.12 -18.16
CA ILE A 116 30.96 21.33 -18.06
C ILE A 116 30.70 19.83 -18.27
N GLY A 117 29.55 19.32 -17.82
CA GLY A 117 29.32 17.87 -17.75
C GLY A 117 27.93 17.37 -18.19
N ASP A 118 27.09 18.20 -18.80
CA ASP A 118 25.67 17.89 -19.11
C ASP A 118 24.86 17.41 -17.88
N ILE A 119 25.26 17.86 -16.69
CA ILE A 119 24.59 17.53 -15.42
C ILE A 119 23.33 18.38 -15.30
N LYS A 120 22.17 17.71 -15.27
CA LYS A 120 20.84 18.36 -15.27
C LYS A 120 20.23 18.53 -13.88
N ILE A 121 20.79 17.86 -12.88
CA ILE A 121 20.39 17.93 -11.46
C ILE A 121 21.67 18.16 -10.66
N ALA A 122 21.73 19.25 -9.91
CA ALA A 122 22.87 19.55 -9.06
C ALA A 122 23.15 18.41 -8.07
N PHE A 123 24.42 18.11 -7.82
CA PHE A 123 24.84 16.97 -7.02
C PHE A 123 24.16 16.86 -5.65
N ASP A 124 24.00 17.98 -4.94
CA ASP A 124 23.36 18.03 -3.61
C ASP A 124 21.89 17.59 -3.63
N TYR A 125 21.25 17.62 -4.81
CA TYR A 125 19.85 17.27 -5.00
C TYR A 125 19.62 15.87 -5.59
N ILE A 126 20.68 15.20 -6.06
CA ILE A 126 20.57 13.81 -6.54
C ILE A 126 20.07 12.85 -5.46
N PRO A 127 20.52 12.91 -4.19
CA PRO A 127 19.99 12.04 -3.13
C PRO A 127 18.48 12.20 -2.90
N TYR A 128 17.98 13.44 -3.00
CA TYR A 128 16.55 13.71 -2.86
C TYR A 128 15.74 13.17 -4.04
N LEU A 129 16.26 13.31 -5.27
CA LEU A 129 15.65 12.70 -6.45
C LEU A 129 15.63 11.18 -6.35
N ALA A 130 16.72 10.56 -5.88
CA ALA A 130 16.80 9.14 -5.66
C ALA A 130 15.76 8.69 -4.60
N ASN A 131 15.63 9.44 -3.50
CA ASN A 131 14.62 9.16 -2.48
C ASN A 131 13.18 9.26 -3.03
N ASP A 132 12.87 10.27 -3.85
CA ASP A 132 11.57 10.37 -4.50
C ASP A 132 11.30 9.14 -5.40
N LEU A 133 12.29 8.70 -6.18
CA LEU A 133 12.17 7.53 -7.06
C LEU A 133 12.03 6.22 -6.27
N MET A 134 12.59 6.13 -5.06
CA MET A 134 12.37 4.99 -4.17
C MET A 134 10.88 4.82 -3.80
N GLY A 135 10.07 5.87 -3.90
CA GLY A 135 8.62 5.80 -3.76
C GLY A 135 7.92 4.94 -4.80
N TYR A 136 8.55 4.70 -5.96
CA TYR A 136 8.05 3.76 -6.97
C TYR A 136 8.66 2.36 -6.78
N VAL A 137 9.93 2.28 -6.39
CA VAL A 137 10.65 1.01 -6.23
C VAL A 137 10.13 0.21 -5.04
N LYS A 138 9.95 0.84 -3.86
CA LYS A 138 9.46 0.17 -2.65
C LYS A 138 8.15 -0.60 -2.88
N PRO A 139 7.07 0.00 -3.42
CA PRO A 139 5.84 -0.74 -3.66
C PRO A 139 5.96 -1.79 -4.77
N MET A 140 6.78 -1.58 -5.80
CA MET A 140 7.04 -2.61 -6.83
C MET A 140 7.68 -3.86 -6.22
N LEU A 141 8.52 -3.69 -5.20
CA LEU A 141 9.17 -4.77 -4.46
C LEU A 141 8.34 -5.32 -3.28
N GLY A 142 7.15 -4.77 -3.01
CA GLY A 142 6.33 -5.15 -1.87
C GLY A 142 6.92 -4.77 -0.50
N LEU A 143 7.77 -3.73 -0.47
CA LEU A 143 8.49 -3.26 0.74
C LEU A 143 7.77 -2.12 1.47
N ASN A 144 6.53 -1.80 1.09
CA ASN A 144 5.78 -0.74 1.73
C ASN A 144 5.35 -1.10 3.15
N LYS A 145 5.25 -0.05 3.98
CA LYS A 145 4.74 -0.13 5.34
C LYS A 145 3.20 -0.08 5.32
N LYS A 146 2.59 -0.62 6.36
CA LYS A 146 1.15 -0.83 6.46
C LYS A 146 0.52 -0.09 7.64
N CYS A 147 1.30 0.14 8.69
CA CYS A 147 0.80 0.69 9.94
C CYS A 147 1.71 1.79 10.47
N ILE A 148 1.08 2.84 11.00
CA ILE A 148 1.68 3.88 11.80
C ILE A 148 1.23 3.65 13.24
N VAL A 149 2.19 3.49 14.14
CA VAL A 149 1.96 3.39 15.59
C VAL A 149 2.42 4.69 16.22
N LEU A 150 1.53 5.33 17.00
CA LEU A 150 1.70 6.66 17.54
C LEU A 150 1.73 6.61 19.06
N ASP A 151 2.64 7.36 19.65
CA ASP A 151 2.50 7.84 21.02
C ASP A 151 1.39 8.91 21.11
N LEU A 152 1.02 9.31 22.33
CA LEU A 152 -0.03 10.32 22.54
C LEU A 152 0.55 11.68 22.98
N ASP A 153 1.02 11.77 24.22
CA ASP A 153 1.57 13.01 24.78
C ASP A 153 2.76 13.48 23.95
N ASN A 154 2.86 14.80 23.72
CA ASN A 154 3.85 15.46 22.85
C ASN A 154 3.98 14.92 21.41
N THR A 155 3.07 14.04 20.99
CA THR A 155 3.06 13.40 19.66
C THR A 155 1.77 13.71 18.90
N LEU A 156 0.60 13.47 19.49
CA LEU A 156 -0.70 13.84 18.92
C LEU A 156 -1.27 15.14 19.48
N TRP A 157 -0.79 15.59 20.63
CA TRP A 157 -1.04 16.90 21.24
C TRP A 157 0.22 17.31 22.01
N GLY A 158 0.34 18.59 22.39
CA GLY A 158 1.41 19.03 23.28
C GLY A 158 1.01 18.92 24.74
N GLY A 159 1.96 18.65 25.62
CA GLY A 159 1.73 18.44 27.05
C GLY A 159 1.45 16.99 27.42
N ILE A 160 1.32 16.75 28.72
CA ILE A 160 1.11 15.43 29.34
C ILE A 160 -0.29 15.43 29.95
N VAL A 161 -1.22 14.66 29.37
CA VAL A 161 -2.64 14.70 29.81
C VAL A 161 -2.83 14.36 31.30
N GLY A 162 -1.95 13.53 31.87
CA GLY A 162 -1.99 13.19 33.29
C GLY A 162 -1.56 14.32 34.24
N GLU A 163 -0.86 15.34 33.72
CA GLU A 163 -0.36 16.50 34.48
C GLU A 163 -1.13 17.78 34.13
N ASP A 164 -1.35 18.01 32.84
CA ASP A 164 -2.02 19.20 32.30
C ASP A 164 -3.55 19.08 32.27
N GLU A 165 -4.08 17.89 32.57
CA GLU A 165 -5.50 17.53 32.49
C GLU A 165 -6.09 17.75 31.08
N PHE A 166 -7.40 17.54 30.94
CA PHE A 166 -8.09 17.57 29.63
C PHE A 166 -8.04 18.93 28.92
N ASP A 167 -8.09 20.03 29.67
CA ASP A 167 -8.19 21.39 29.13
C ASP A 167 -6.80 22.07 28.97
N GLY A 168 -5.74 21.52 29.55
CA GLY A 168 -4.41 22.12 29.56
C GLY A 168 -3.49 21.67 28.43
N ILE A 169 -3.81 20.58 27.72
CA ILE A 169 -3.03 20.11 26.58
C ILE A 169 -3.04 21.10 25.41
N GLU A 170 -1.93 21.19 24.69
CA GLU A 170 -1.80 22.03 23.52
C GLU A 170 -2.37 21.32 22.28
N LEU A 171 -3.66 21.50 22.03
CA LEU A 171 -4.35 20.99 20.86
C LEU A 171 -5.39 22.01 20.37
N GLY A 172 -5.33 22.40 19.09
CA GLY A 172 -6.25 23.39 18.52
C GLY A 172 -5.57 24.66 18.03
N GLN A 173 -6.08 25.83 18.43
CA GLN A 173 -5.68 27.12 17.87
C GLN A 173 -4.43 27.77 18.51
N SER A 174 -3.85 27.16 19.54
CA SER A 174 -2.59 27.62 20.13
C SER A 174 -1.43 27.55 19.12
N SER A 175 -0.31 28.23 19.41
CA SER A 175 0.85 28.28 18.51
C SER A 175 1.37 26.88 18.17
N ASN A 176 1.53 26.03 19.19
CA ASN A 176 1.98 24.64 19.02
C ASN A 176 0.83 23.69 18.67
N GLY A 177 -0.36 23.90 19.24
CA GLY A 177 -1.53 23.05 18.99
C GLY A 177 -1.92 22.95 17.51
N LYS A 178 -1.69 24.01 16.74
CA LYS A 178 -1.91 24.01 15.28
C LYS A 178 -1.03 22.99 14.54
N ALA A 179 0.20 22.79 15.00
CA ALA A 179 1.11 21.82 14.41
C ALA A 179 0.59 20.39 14.60
N PHE A 180 0.13 20.06 15.81
CA PHE A 180 -0.48 18.76 16.12
C PHE A 180 -1.76 18.51 15.34
N VAL A 181 -2.64 19.51 15.23
CA VAL A 181 -3.85 19.42 14.39
C VAL A 181 -3.49 19.14 12.93
N GLU A 182 -2.48 19.82 12.38
CA GLU A 182 -2.06 19.61 11.00
C GLU A 182 -1.44 18.21 10.78
N PHE A 183 -0.65 17.74 11.74
CA PHE A 183 -0.10 16.38 11.75
C PHE A 183 -1.22 15.33 11.76
N GLN A 184 -2.22 15.50 12.63
CA GLN A 184 -3.39 14.60 12.70
C GLN A 184 -4.21 14.58 11.40
N LYS A 185 -4.39 15.72 10.71
CA LYS A 185 -5.09 15.75 9.41
C LYS A 185 -4.36 14.91 8.35
N HIS A 186 -3.03 14.95 8.34
CA HIS A 186 -2.23 14.16 7.40
C HIS A 186 -2.27 12.66 7.75
N LEU A 187 -2.25 12.31 9.05
CA LEU A 187 -2.49 10.93 9.51
C LEU A 187 -3.87 10.44 9.09
N LEU A 188 -4.91 11.27 9.24
CA LEU A 188 -6.27 10.95 8.79
C LEU A 188 -6.32 10.74 7.26
N SER A 189 -5.61 11.57 6.49
CA SER A 189 -5.51 11.39 5.04
C SER A 189 -4.86 10.06 4.67
N LEU A 190 -3.83 9.61 5.39
CA LEU A 190 -3.21 8.30 5.20
C LEU A 190 -4.17 7.17 5.61
N TRP A 191 -4.91 7.34 6.70
CA TRP A 191 -5.93 6.38 7.14
C TRP A 191 -7.04 6.20 6.09
N GLN A 192 -7.53 7.28 5.49
CA GLN A 192 -8.50 7.25 4.39
C GLN A 192 -7.97 6.51 3.14
N GLN A 193 -6.66 6.37 3.02
CA GLN A 193 -5.99 5.62 1.95
C GLN A 193 -5.71 4.15 2.35
N GLY A 194 -6.13 3.72 3.54
CA GLY A 194 -5.99 2.35 4.03
C GLY A 194 -4.71 2.09 4.82
N ILE A 195 -4.00 3.13 5.27
CA ILE A 195 -2.92 2.98 6.26
C ILE A 195 -3.53 2.75 7.63
N ILE A 196 -2.99 1.79 8.37
CA ILE A 196 -3.50 1.41 9.68
C ILE A 196 -2.92 2.37 10.71
N LEU A 197 -3.75 2.92 11.59
CA LEU A 197 -3.27 3.67 12.75
C LEU A 197 -3.47 2.83 14.01
N ALA A 198 -2.51 2.88 14.93
CA ALA A 198 -2.61 2.28 16.25
C ALA A 198 -1.91 3.17 17.28
N ILE A 199 -2.28 3.00 18.55
CA ILE A 199 -1.71 3.77 19.67
C ILE A 199 -0.81 2.86 20.51
N ASN A 200 0.36 3.38 20.89
CA ASN A 200 1.25 2.78 21.87
C ASN A 200 1.77 3.88 22.81
N SER A 201 1.07 4.08 23.92
CA SER A 201 1.31 5.20 24.82
C SER A 201 1.27 4.79 26.27
N LYS A 202 2.06 5.51 27.09
CA LYS A 202 2.12 5.33 28.54
C LYS A 202 1.23 6.36 29.25
N ASN A 203 -0.07 6.05 29.32
CA ASN A 203 -1.05 6.87 30.03
C ASN A 203 -2.01 6.02 30.85
N ASN A 204 -2.76 6.68 31.72
CA ASN A 204 -4.04 6.17 32.17
C ASN A 204 -5.01 6.08 30.98
N PHE A 205 -5.65 4.92 30.80
CA PHE A 205 -6.56 4.68 29.68
C PHE A 205 -7.72 5.67 29.65
N GLU A 206 -8.35 5.95 30.80
CA GLU A 206 -9.55 6.79 30.87
C GLU A 206 -9.24 8.25 30.53
N ASP A 207 -8.11 8.78 31.00
CA ASP A 207 -7.71 10.17 30.73
C ASP A 207 -7.40 10.38 29.25
N ALA A 208 -6.59 9.48 28.66
CA ALA A 208 -6.19 9.55 27.27
C ALA A 208 -7.37 9.31 26.31
N ILE A 209 -8.22 8.31 26.57
CA ILE A 209 -9.35 8.00 25.69
C ILE A 209 -10.42 9.11 25.72
N LYS A 210 -10.56 9.79 26.87
CA LYS A 210 -11.44 10.95 27.00
C LYS A 210 -11.02 12.06 26.05
N VAL A 211 -9.73 12.40 25.96
CA VAL A 211 -9.21 13.37 24.98
C VAL A 211 -9.57 12.96 23.55
N ILE A 212 -9.30 11.71 23.18
CA ILE A 212 -9.56 11.19 21.83
C ILE A 212 -11.05 11.32 21.45
N ARG A 213 -11.93 10.99 22.40
CA ARG A 213 -13.39 11.00 22.18
C ARG A 213 -13.98 12.40 22.20
N GLU A 214 -13.64 13.19 23.21
CA GLU A 214 -14.40 14.39 23.60
C GLU A 214 -13.71 15.71 23.21
N HIS A 215 -12.39 15.75 23.04
CA HIS A 215 -11.70 17.01 22.77
C HIS A 215 -12.13 17.59 21.40
N PRO A 216 -12.56 18.87 21.34
CA PRO A 216 -13.18 19.45 20.15
C PRO A 216 -12.21 19.57 18.97
N ASP A 217 -10.95 19.89 19.25
CA ASP A 217 -9.91 20.02 18.23
C ASP A 217 -9.21 18.68 17.88
N MET A 218 -9.60 17.57 18.50
CA MET A 218 -9.06 16.26 18.16
C MET A 218 -9.62 15.79 16.82
N VAL A 219 -8.76 15.68 15.82
CA VAL A 219 -9.12 15.27 14.45
C VAL A 219 -9.25 13.75 14.35
N LEU A 220 -8.32 13.01 14.97
CA LEU A 220 -8.39 11.55 15.00
C LEU A 220 -9.33 11.08 16.12
N LYS A 221 -10.31 10.23 15.76
CA LYS A 221 -11.25 9.61 16.69
C LYS A 221 -10.93 8.13 16.87
N GLU A 222 -11.53 7.53 17.89
CA GLU A 222 -11.29 6.13 18.26
C GLU A 222 -11.50 5.14 17.10
N GLU A 223 -12.44 5.42 16.20
CA GLU A 223 -12.72 4.59 15.01
C GLU A 223 -11.56 4.57 13.99
N HIS A 224 -10.65 5.55 14.04
CA HIS A 224 -9.49 5.60 13.16
C HIS A 224 -8.36 4.68 13.64
N PHE A 225 -8.39 4.23 14.90
CA PHE A 225 -7.36 3.37 15.48
C PHE A 225 -7.81 1.90 15.47
N ALA A 226 -6.95 1.03 14.95
CA ALA A 226 -7.20 -0.40 14.86
C ALA A 226 -6.82 -1.17 16.13
N SER A 227 -5.86 -0.63 16.91
CA SER A 227 -5.40 -1.17 18.19
C SER A 227 -5.04 -0.02 19.13
N LEU A 228 -5.34 -0.19 20.41
CA LEU A 228 -5.14 0.80 21.46
C LEU A 228 -4.32 0.19 22.61
N GLN A 229 -3.00 0.37 22.58
CA GLN A 229 -2.14 0.04 23.72
C GLN A 229 -1.88 1.30 24.54
N ILE A 230 -2.82 1.63 25.43
CA ILE A 230 -2.72 2.76 26.36
C ILE A 230 -2.60 2.17 27.77
N ASN A 231 -1.36 2.00 28.23
CA ASN A 231 -1.06 1.35 29.51
C ASN A 231 0.40 1.62 29.92
N TRP A 232 0.79 1.19 31.12
CA TRP A 232 2.14 1.37 31.64
C TRP A 232 3.13 0.26 31.26
N ASN A 233 2.76 -0.63 30.34
CA ASN A 233 3.65 -1.69 29.88
C ASN A 233 4.80 -1.14 29.05
N ASP A 234 5.76 -2.01 28.77
CA ASP A 234 6.87 -1.67 27.91
C ASP A 234 6.42 -1.42 26.45
N LYS A 235 6.87 -0.30 25.85
CA LYS A 235 6.46 0.08 24.49
C LYS A 235 6.91 -0.93 23.42
N ALA A 236 8.02 -1.66 23.62
CA ALA A 236 8.43 -2.71 22.70
C ALA A 236 7.54 -3.96 22.81
N GLN A 237 7.08 -4.30 24.02
CA GLN A 237 6.09 -5.35 24.23
C GLN A 237 4.74 -4.98 23.61
N ASN A 238 4.27 -3.76 23.81
CA ASN A 238 3.04 -3.25 23.20
C ASN A 238 3.13 -3.27 21.66
N LEU A 239 4.28 -2.92 21.06
CA LEU A 239 4.47 -3.02 19.61
C LEU A 239 4.33 -4.46 19.08
N LYS A 240 4.84 -5.45 19.82
CA LYS A 240 4.66 -6.87 19.49
C LYS A 240 3.19 -7.28 19.58
N ALA A 241 2.51 -6.87 20.65
CA ALA A 241 1.08 -7.11 20.83
C ALA A 241 0.24 -6.48 19.70
N ILE A 242 0.54 -5.23 19.30
CA ILE A 242 -0.09 -4.57 18.14
C ILE A 242 0.16 -5.36 16.85
N SER A 243 1.39 -5.80 16.63
CA SER A 243 1.75 -6.60 15.45
C SER A 243 0.95 -7.89 15.36
N GLU A 244 0.76 -8.57 16.50
CA GLU A 244 -0.03 -9.81 16.63
C GLU A 244 -1.52 -9.56 16.44
N GLU A 245 -2.09 -8.56 17.14
CA GLU A 245 -3.51 -8.19 17.07
C GLU A 245 -3.91 -7.79 15.65
N LEU A 246 -3.09 -6.97 14.98
CA LEU A 246 -3.31 -6.55 13.61
C LEU A 246 -2.94 -7.63 12.57
N ASN A 247 -2.27 -8.69 13.03
CA ASN A 247 -1.71 -9.76 12.22
C ASN A 247 -0.93 -9.20 11.02
N ILE A 248 0.06 -8.37 11.32
CA ILE A 248 1.05 -7.84 10.37
C ILE A 248 2.45 -8.11 10.91
N GLY A 249 3.47 -8.06 10.05
CA GLY A 249 4.85 -8.18 10.52
C GLY A 249 5.38 -6.85 11.05
N LEU A 250 6.25 -6.89 12.07
CA LEU A 250 6.94 -5.72 12.65
C LEU A 250 7.64 -4.85 11.58
N GLY A 251 8.21 -5.49 10.55
CA GLY A 251 8.81 -4.82 9.39
C GLY A 251 7.85 -3.97 8.55
N SER A 252 6.54 -4.01 8.81
CA SER A 252 5.51 -3.20 8.18
C SER A 252 5.04 -2.03 9.06
N ILE A 253 5.61 -1.83 10.23
CA ILE A 253 5.26 -0.77 11.18
C ILE A 253 6.23 0.41 11.05
N VAL A 254 5.68 1.61 11.15
CA VAL A 254 6.41 2.87 11.37
C VAL A 254 5.99 3.42 12.73
N TYR A 255 6.96 3.79 13.56
CA TYR A 255 6.74 4.22 14.94
C TYR A 255 7.10 5.70 15.12
N PHE A 256 6.18 6.42 15.76
CA PHE A 256 6.27 7.85 16.07
C PHE A 256 6.10 8.06 17.57
N ASP A 257 7.09 8.70 18.19
CA ASP A 257 7.21 8.98 19.62
C ASP A 257 8.17 10.17 19.75
N ASP A 258 7.86 11.16 20.56
CA ASP A 258 8.70 12.34 20.75
C ASP A 258 9.92 12.03 21.61
N ASP A 259 9.83 11.06 22.53
CA ASP A 259 10.88 10.73 23.49
C ASP A 259 12.05 9.99 22.80
N PRO A 260 13.25 10.60 22.74
CA PRO A 260 14.43 9.99 22.12
C PRO A 260 14.85 8.67 22.79
N VAL A 261 14.54 8.48 24.08
CA VAL A 261 14.86 7.25 24.83
C VAL A 261 13.98 6.10 24.33
N ASN A 262 12.68 6.33 24.14
CA ASN A 262 11.78 5.35 23.55
C ASN A 262 12.20 5.03 22.11
N GLN A 263 12.52 6.05 21.31
CA GLN A 263 12.97 5.87 19.93
C GLN A 263 14.22 4.97 19.84
N GLU A 264 15.25 5.25 20.64
CA GLU A 264 16.50 4.48 20.62
C GLU A 264 16.29 3.05 21.10
N ARG A 265 15.43 2.87 22.11
CA ARG A 265 15.10 1.56 22.63
C ARG A 265 14.38 0.68 21.60
N ILE A 266 13.40 1.23 20.88
CA ILE A 266 12.72 0.48 19.80
C ILE A 266 13.69 0.11 18.69
N LYS A 267 14.62 1.00 18.31
CA LYS A 267 15.66 0.69 17.30
C LYS A 267 16.56 -0.48 17.71
N GLN A 268 16.89 -0.58 19.00
CA GLN A 268 17.75 -1.65 19.52
C GLN A 268 17.00 -2.97 19.68
N GLU A 269 15.78 -2.95 20.25
CA GLU A 269 15.02 -4.17 20.55
C GLU A 269 14.26 -4.73 19.33
N ILE A 270 13.81 -3.87 18.42
CA ILE A 270 12.98 -4.23 17.27
C ILE A 270 13.45 -3.47 16.00
N PRO A 271 14.65 -3.79 15.48
CA PRO A 271 15.23 -3.09 14.33
C PRO A 271 14.41 -3.19 13.04
N GLU A 272 13.43 -4.11 12.95
CA GLU A 272 12.53 -4.16 11.80
C GLU A 272 11.53 -2.99 11.75
N VAL A 273 11.18 -2.41 12.90
CA VAL A 273 10.26 -1.27 12.99
C VAL A 273 10.98 -0.01 12.52
N LEU A 274 10.37 0.70 11.57
CA LEU A 274 10.91 1.99 11.14
C LEU A 274 10.59 3.04 12.21
N THR A 275 11.58 3.37 13.04
CA THR A 275 11.43 4.41 14.08
C THR A 275 11.79 5.78 13.51
N VAL A 276 10.81 6.68 13.50
CA VAL A 276 10.98 8.04 13.01
C VAL A 276 11.60 8.90 14.11
N LYS A 277 12.60 9.71 13.75
CA LYS A 277 13.17 10.69 14.67
C LYS A 277 12.33 11.96 14.61
N LEU A 278 11.59 12.23 15.68
CA LEU A 278 10.86 13.49 15.83
C LEU A 278 11.76 14.56 16.48
N PRO A 279 11.79 15.79 15.95
CA PRO A 279 12.44 16.93 16.61
C PRO A 279 11.60 17.44 17.78
N GLU A 280 12.17 18.31 18.62
CA GLU A 280 11.40 18.94 19.71
C GLU A 280 10.31 19.90 19.19
N ASP A 281 10.48 20.44 17.99
CA ASP A 281 9.54 21.37 17.36
C ASP A 281 8.47 20.61 16.55
N PRO A 282 7.20 20.59 17.01
CA PRO A 282 6.14 19.83 16.35
C PRO A 282 5.77 20.35 14.96
N SER A 283 6.17 21.59 14.60
CA SER A 283 5.88 22.14 13.27
C SER A 283 6.52 21.34 12.14
N GLN A 284 7.54 20.54 12.44
CA GLN A 284 8.27 19.71 11.48
C GLN A 284 7.67 18.31 11.30
N TYR A 285 6.73 17.88 12.16
CA TYR A 285 6.20 16.51 12.15
C TYR A 285 5.49 16.17 10.84
N THR A 286 4.69 17.11 10.34
CA THR A 286 3.95 16.98 9.08
C THR A 286 4.90 16.81 7.90
N ASP A 287 5.96 17.62 7.82
CA ASP A 287 6.94 17.53 6.74
C ASP A 287 7.69 16.19 6.77
N ILE A 288 8.05 15.71 7.96
CA ILE A 288 8.67 14.39 8.14
C ILE A 288 7.72 13.29 7.64
N LEU A 289 6.45 13.30 8.07
CA LEU A 289 5.44 12.32 7.63
C LEU A 289 5.27 12.33 6.11
N MET A 290 5.16 13.52 5.51
CA MET A 290 4.99 13.69 4.05
C MET A 290 6.23 13.30 3.25
N SER A 291 7.41 13.31 3.87
CA SER A 291 8.65 12.88 3.23
C SER A 291 8.82 11.34 3.18
N LEU A 292 8.04 10.60 3.98
CA LEU A 292 8.07 9.14 3.99
C LEU A 292 7.47 8.58 2.70
N ASN A 293 8.31 7.97 1.87
CA ASN A 293 7.90 7.23 0.67
C ASN A 293 7.48 5.78 0.96
N ASP A 294 7.47 5.40 2.24
CA ASP A 294 7.19 4.05 2.74
C ASP A 294 5.73 3.61 2.59
N PHE A 295 4.80 4.55 2.42
CA PHE A 295 3.37 4.29 2.30
C PHE A 295 2.84 4.40 0.86
N ASN A 296 3.73 4.67 -0.11
CA ASN A 296 3.34 4.79 -1.50
C ASN A 296 2.74 3.47 -2.03
N VAL A 297 1.74 3.61 -2.90
CA VAL A 297 1.08 2.50 -3.59
C VAL A 297 1.02 2.80 -5.08
N LEU A 298 1.18 1.77 -5.91
CA LEU A 298 1.08 1.92 -7.38
C LEU A 298 -0.37 2.05 -7.84
N GLN A 299 -1.30 1.45 -7.10
CA GLN A 299 -2.72 1.48 -7.35
C GLN A 299 -3.48 1.38 -6.03
N LYS A 300 -4.62 2.07 -5.95
CA LYS A 300 -5.58 1.97 -4.85
C LYS A 300 -6.68 1.00 -5.25
N THR A 301 -7.01 0.05 -4.37
CA THR A 301 -8.17 -0.84 -4.56
C THR A 301 -9.32 -0.40 -3.63
N ASP A 302 -10.54 -0.81 -3.95
CA ASP A 302 -11.72 -0.51 -3.12
C ASP A 302 -11.55 -1.10 -1.70
N GLU A 303 -10.85 -2.23 -1.55
CA GLU A 303 -10.54 -2.81 -0.25
C GLU A 303 -9.58 -1.97 0.59
N ASP A 304 -8.71 -1.19 -0.03
CA ASP A 304 -7.82 -0.28 0.71
C ASP A 304 -8.63 0.89 1.29
N LEU A 305 -9.56 1.46 0.52
CA LEU A 305 -10.43 2.56 0.97
C LEU A 305 -11.38 2.14 2.11
N LYS A 306 -11.78 0.87 2.14
CA LYS A 306 -12.65 0.31 3.19
C LYS A 306 -11.87 -0.19 4.42
N ARG A 307 -10.54 -0.18 4.38
CA ARG A 307 -9.71 -0.86 5.41
C ARG A 307 -9.89 -0.28 6.80
N GLY A 308 -10.06 1.04 6.94
CA GLY A 308 -10.34 1.68 8.23
C GLY A 308 -11.58 1.10 8.92
N LYS A 309 -12.70 0.99 8.19
CA LYS A 309 -13.95 0.40 8.70
C LYS A 309 -13.82 -1.08 9.08
N MET A 310 -12.97 -1.82 8.36
CA MET A 310 -12.75 -3.25 8.60
C MET A 310 -12.12 -3.55 9.96
N TYR A 311 -11.31 -2.64 10.51
CA TYR A 311 -10.72 -2.83 11.85
C TYR A 311 -11.74 -2.57 12.97
N SER A 312 -12.64 -1.60 12.80
CA SER A 312 -13.79 -1.45 13.71
C SER A 312 -14.63 -2.72 13.75
N GLN A 313 -14.93 -3.32 12.59
CA GLN A 313 -15.62 -4.61 12.51
C GLN A 313 -14.80 -5.76 13.14
N GLN A 314 -13.46 -5.73 13.06
CA GLN A 314 -12.61 -6.75 13.67
C GLN A 314 -12.68 -6.69 15.21
N ARG A 315 -12.73 -5.50 15.80
CA ARG A 315 -12.97 -5.34 17.25
C ARG A 315 -14.30 -5.96 17.67
N GLN A 316 -15.37 -5.69 16.92
CA GLN A 316 -16.70 -6.29 17.17
C GLN A 316 -16.68 -7.83 17.06
N ARG A 317 -15.87 -8.39 16.16
CA ARG A 317 -15.67 -9.84 16.06
C ARG A 317 -14.96 -10.40 17.29
N ALA A 318 -13.93 -9.72 17.79
CA ALA A 318 -13.21 -10.14 18.99
C ALA A 318 -14.10 -10.08 20.24
N GLU A 319 -14.94 -9.05 20.38
CA GLU A 319 -15.94 -8.95 21.46
C GLU A 319 -16.98 -10.09 21.38
N LEU A 320 -17.41 -10.44 20.17
CA LEU A 320 -18.30 -11.58 19.96
C LEU A 320 -17.61 -12.89 20.36
N GLU A 321 -16.37 -13.10 19.93
CA GLU A 321 -15.60 -14.30 20.26
C GLU A 321 -15.49 -14.49 21.78
N GLN A 322 -15.17 -13.41 22.51
CA GLN A 322 -15.10 -13.42 23.97
C GLN A 322 -16.44 -13.67 24.68
N SER A 323 -17.55 -13.26 24.07
CA SER A 323 -18.90 -13.44 24.64
C SER A 323 -19.55 -14.80 24.30
N THR A 324 -18.97 -15.57 23.39
CA THR A 324 -19.46 -16.89 22.98
C THR A 324 -18.88 -18.03 23.82
N LYS A 325 -19.68 -19.10 24.01
CA LYS A 325 -19.31 -20.24 24.86
C LYS A 325 -18.38 -21.25 24.19
N SER A 326 -18.37 -21.31 22.86
CA SER A 326 -17.57 -22.24 22.07
C SER A 326 -17.21 -21.64 20.71
N ILE A 327 -16.10 -22.11 20.12
CA ILE A 327 -15.66 -21.70 18.79
C ILE A 327 -16.68 -22.07 17.70
N ASP A 328 -17.36 -23.21 17.83
CA ASP A 328 -18.38 -23.65 16.87
C ASP A 328 -19.60 -22.72 16.88
N ASP A 329 -20.02 -22.25 18.07
CA ASP A 329 -21.11 -21.29 18.21
C ASP A 329 -20.72 -19.93 17.63
N PHE A 330 -19.49 -19.49 17.88
CA PHE A 330 -18.93 -18.27 17.30
C PHE A 330 -18.96 -18.32 15.77
N LEU A 331 -18.40 -19.37 15.16
CA LEU A 331 -18.30 -19.52 13.71
C LEU A 331 -19.68 -19.57 13.04
N LYS A 332 -20.65 -20.27 13.64
CA LYS A 332 -22.04 -20.27 13.16
C LYS A 332 -22.68 -18.89 13.25
N GLN A 333 -22.47 -18.17 14.35
CA GLN A 333 -23.04 -16.84 14.53
C GLN A 333 -22.43 -15.78 13.61
N LEU A 334 -21.23 -16.00 13.05
CA LEU A 334 -20.64 -15.09 12.07
C LEU A 334 -21.40 -15.07 10.75
N ASN A 335 -22.13 -16.13 10.39
CA ASN A 335 -22.82 -16.27 9.11
C ASN A 335 -21.88 -15.99 7.92
N ILE A 336 -20.74 -16.69 7.87
CA ILE A 336 -19.70 -16.47 6.87
C ILE A 336 -20.20 -16.90 5.49
N LYS A 337 -20.03 -16.02 4.51
CA LYS A 337 -20.21 -16.29 3.08
C LYS A 337 -18.88 -16.14 2.36
N VAL A 338 -18.54 -17.12 1.54
CA VAL A 338 -17.33 -17.15 0.71
C VAL A 338 -17.77 -17.20 -0.75
N LYS A 339 -17.44 -16.17 -1.52
CA LYS A 339 -17.72 -16.10 -2.96
C LYS A 339 -16.42 -16.27 -3.74
N ILE A 340 -16.25 -17.41 -4.40
CA ILE A 340 -15.11 -17.71 -5.27
C ILE A 340 -15.38 -17.14 -6.66
N LYS A 341 -14.39 -16.43 -7.21
CA LYS A 341 -14.44 -15.81 -8.54
C LYS A 341 -13.20 -16.17 -9.34
N LYS A 342 -13.36 -16.36 -10.66
CA LYS A 342 -12.22 -16.35 -11.59
C LYS A 342 -11.63 -14.95 -11.72
N ALA A 343 -10.34 -14.88 -12.02
CA ALA A 343 -9.69 -13.61 -12.29
C ALA A 343 -10.31 -12.95 -13.53
N ASP A 344 -10.52 -11.64 -13.42
CA ASP A 344 -11.02 -10.76 -14.46
C ASP A 344 -10.31 -9.40 -14.37
N LYS A 345 -10.62 -8.50 -15.30
CA LYS A 345 -10.01 -7.16 -15.34
C LYS A 345 -10.20 -6.35 -14.05
N PHE A 346 -11.23 -6.65 -13.25
CA PHE A 346 -11.53 -5.91 -12.02
C PHE A 346 -10.83 -6.51 -10.80
N THR A 347 -10.59 -7.83 -10.79
CA THR A 347 -9.98 -8.56 -9.68
C THR A 347 -8.46 -8.71 -9.81
N ILE A 348 -7.90 -8.64 -11.02
CA ILE A 348 -6.45 -8.73 -11.29
C ILE A 348 -5.61 -7.77 -10.43
N PRO A 349 -5.93 -6.45 -10.36
CA PRO A 349 -5.25 -5.51 -9.46
C PRO A 349 -5.12 -6.01 -8.02
N ARG A 350 -6.23 -6.54 -7.50
CA ARG A 350 -6.32 -7.00 -6.13
C ARG A 350 -5.60 -8.32 -5.90
N ILE A 351 -5.66 -9.25 -6.85
CA ILE A 351 -4.89 -10.50 -6.81
C ILE A 351 -3.39 -10.18 -6.77
N SER A 352 -2.89 -9.36 -7.71
CA SER A 352 -1.50 -8.89 -7.72
C SER A 352 -1.09 -8.30 -6.37
N GLN A 353 -1.89 -7.36 -5.86
CA GLN A 353 -1.65 -6.72 -4.58
C GLN A 353 -1.55 -7.74 -3.42
N LEU A 354 -2.42 -8.75 -3.40
CA LEU A 354 -2.39 -9.80 -2.39
C LEU A 354 -1.11 -10.65 -2.48
N THR A 355 -0.64 -10.98 -3.69
CA THR A 355 0.64 -11.70 -3.87
C THR A 355 1.82 -10.85 -3.38
N LEU A 356 1.79 -9.52 -3.57
CA LEU A 356 2.85 -8.61 -3.14
C LEU A 356 2.88 -8.40 -1.62
N LYS A 357 1.70 -8.29 -0.98
CA LYS A 357 1.60 -7.85 0.42
C LYS A 357 1.42 -8.97 1.44
N THR A 358 1.02 -10.18 1.03
CA THR A 358 0.70 -11.28 1.95
C THR A 358 1.91 -12.14 2.23
N ASN A 359 2.29 -12.21 3.51
CA ASN A 359 3.49 -12.92 3.98
C ASN A 359 3.20 -14.05 4.96
N GLN A 360 2.20 -13.89 5.84
CA GLN A 360 1.97 -14.85 6.93
C GLN A 360 1.26 -16.11 6.47
N PHE A 361 0.14 -15.95 5.77
CA PHE A 361 -0.56 -17.09 5.17
C PHE A 361 -0.32 -17.08 3.67
N ASN A 362 0.86 -17.55 3.26
CA ASN A 362 1.26 -17.67 1.86
C ASN A 362 2.19 -18.87 1.71
N LEU A 363 1.81 -19.83 0.86
CA LEU A 363 2.55 -21.08 0.71
C LEU A 363 3.96 -20.89 0.13
N THR A 364 4.10 -20.03 -0.89
CA THR A 364 5.35 -19.93 -1.67
C THR A 364 6.00 -18.55 -1.60
N THR A 365 5.26 -17.52 -1.17
CA THR A 365 5.69 -16.11 -1.17
C THR A 365 6.13 -15.57 -2.53
N LYS A 366 5.70 -16.21 -3.62
CA LYS A 366 5.89 -15.70 -4.99
C LYS A 366 5.16 -14.37 -5.16
N ARG A 367 5.80 -13.47 -5.91
CA ARG A 367 5.37 -12.08 -6.11
C ARG A 367 5.06 -11.89 -7.57
N TYR A 368 3.82 -11.55 -7.87
CA TYR A 368 3.35 -11.37 -9.23
C TYR A 368 2.80 -9.98 -9.41
N GLN A 369 3.21 -9.34 -10.49
CA GLN A 369 2.63 -8.06 -10.89
C GLN A 369 1.33 -8.31 -11.67
N GLU A 370 0.56 -7.24 -11.90
CA GLU A 370 -0.70 -7.33 -12.65
C GLU A 370 -0.53 -7.96 -14.03
N GLU A 371 0.60 -7.68 -14.70
CA GLU A 371 0.92 -8.24 -16.01
C GLU A 371 1.12 -9.76 -15.96
N ASP A 372 1.67 -10.28 -14.87
CA ASP A 372 1.86 -11.73 -14.68
C ASP A 372 0.50 -12.40 -14.44
N ILE A 373 -0.32 -11.82 -13.57
CA ILE A 373 -1.68 -12.33 -13.31
C ILE A 373 -2.54 -12.30 -14.58
N LEU A 374 -2.45 -11.24 -15.39
CA LEU A 374 -3.15 -11.15 -16.67
C LEU A 374 -2.70 -12.23 -17.66
N LYS A 375 -1.39 -12.50 -17.74
CA LYS A 375 -0.86 -13.60 -18.57
C LYS A 375 -1.39 -14.95 -18.10
N PHE A 376 -1.33 -15.23 -16.80
CA PHE A 376 -1.86 -16.47 -16.24
C PHE A 376 -3.38 -16.60 -16.46
N SER A 377 -4.13 -15.51 -16.30
CA SER A 377 -5.57 -15.47 -16.55
C SER A 377 -5.94 -15.77 -18.02
N SER A 378 -5.03 -15.53 -18.95
CA SER A 378 -5.23 -15.76 -20.38
C SER A 378 -4.71 -17.13 -20.85
N ASP A 379 -4.02 -17.87 -19.99
CA ASP A 379 -3.46 -19.18 -20.30
C ASP A 379 -4.48 -20.27 -19.98
N ASN A 380 -4.84 -21.09 -20.98
CA ASN A 380 -5.78 -22.19 -20.82
C ASN A 380 -5.28 -23.29 -19.89
N ASN A 381 -3.97 -23.35 -19.60
CA ASN A 381 -3.37 -24.29 -18.66
C ASN A 381 -3.28 -23.73 -17.24
N MET A 382 -3.82 -22.54 -16.99
CA MET A 382 -3.82 -21.92 -15.67
C MET A 382 -5.24 -21.72 -15.17
N ILE A 383 -5.43 -21.79 -13.85
CA ILE A 383 -6.61 -21.24 -13.16
C ILE A 383 -6.11 -20.17 -12.23
N VAL A 384 -6.59 -18.95 -12.44
CA VAL A 384 -6.38 -17.83 -11.52
C VAL A 384 -7.72 -17.49 -10.91
N GLY A 385 -7.78 -17.53 -9.58
CA GLY A 385 -9.00 -17.24 -8.85
C GLY A 385 -8.74 -16.49 -7.56
N CYS A 386 -9.82 -15.97 -6.99
CA CYS A 386 -9.82 -15.25 -5.74
C CYS A 386 -11.11 -15.54 -4.97
N ALA A 387 -11.14 -15.21 -3.69
CA ALA A 387 -12.36 -15.30 -2.89
C ALA A 387 -12.65 -13.99 -2.18
N GLN A 388 -13.92 -13.57 -2.27
CA GLN A 388 -14.51 -12.49 -1.49
C GLN A 388 -15.22 -13.08 -0.27
N ILE A 389 -15.03 -12.46 0.89
CA ILE A 389 -15.54 -12.97 2.17
C ILE A 389 -16.45 -11.94 2.79
N GLU A 390 -17.63 -12.36 3.23
CA GLU A 390 -18.59 -11.54 3.96
C GLU A 390 -18.99 -12.26 5.25
N ASP A 391 -19.20 -11.50 6.33
CA ASP A 391 -19.83 -11.99 7.56
C ASP A 391 -20.84 -10.96 8.07
N LYS A 392 -21.53 -11.26 9.18
CA LYS A 392 -22.58 -10.39 9.73
C LYS A 392 -22.12 -8.96 10.08
N PHE A 393 -20.82 -8.73 10.26
CA PHE A 393 -20.27 -7.41 10.58
C PHE A 393 -19.88 -6.63 9.31
N GLY A 394 -19.64 -7.34 8.20
CA GLY A 394 -19.58 -6.74 6.88
C GLY A 394 -18.74 -7.51 5.86
N ASP A 395 -18.66 -6.92 4.67
CA ASP A 395 -17.87 -7.42 3.55
C ASP A 395 -16.38 -7.15 3.76
N SER A 396 -15.61 -8.23 3.86
CA SER A 396 -14.15 -8.22 3.97
C SER A 396 -13.44 -8.05 2.63
N GLY A 397 -14.17 -7.95 1.52
CA GLY A 397 -13.64 -7.81 0.16
C GLY A 397 -12.86 -9.06 -0.26
N ILE A 398 -12.05 -8.93 -1.32
CA ILE A 398 -11.20 -10.04 -1.78
C ILE A 398 -10.02 -10.21 -0.83
N THR A 399 -9.99 -11.34 -0.13
CA THR A 399 -8.99 -11.67 0.89
C THR A 399 -8.24 -12.96 0.60
N ASN A 400 -8.54 -13.68 -0.47
CA ASN A 400 -7.78 -14.84 -0.92
C ASN A 400 -7.41 -14.70 -2.40
N ALA A 401 -6.27 -15.26 -2.77
CA ALA A 401 -5.91 -15.53 -4.16
C ALA A 401 -5.32 -16.94 -4.27
N PHE A 402 -5.60 -17.60 -5.39
CA PHE A 402 -4.97 -18.86 -5.76
C PHE A 402 -4.63 -18.90 -7.25
N ILE A 403 -3.52 -19.57 -7.56
CA ILE A 403 -3.04 -19.82 -8.92
C ILE A 403 -2.71 -21.30 -9.03
N ILE A 404 -3.29 -21.96 -10.03
CA ILE A 404 -3.15 -23.39 -10.26
C ILE A 404 -2.63 -23.60 -11.68
N GLU A 405 -1.55 -24.34 -11.81
CA GLU A 405 -1.06 -24.89 -13.08
C GLU A 405 -1.78 -26.22 -13.33
N LYS A 406 -2.43 -26.36 -14.49
CA LYS A 406 -3.14 -27.57 -14.90
C LYS A 406 -2.26 -28.46 -15.76
N ASN A 407 -2.33 -29.75 -15.49
CA ASN A 407 -1.92 -30.83 -16.38
C ASN A 407 -3.03 -31.89 -16.38
N ASP A 408 -3.01 -32.81 -17.35
CA ASP A 408 -4.09 -33.78 -17.57
C ASP A 408 -4.35 -34.69 -16.37
N LYS A 409 -3.30 -35.05 -15.63
CA LYS A 409 -3.37 -35.99 -14.49
C LYS A 409 -2.99 -35.40 -13.14
N GLU A 410 -2.30 -34.27 -13.13
CA GLU A 410 -1.81 -33.63 -11.92
C GLU A 410 -1.98 -32.11 -12.00
N TRP A 411 -2.61 -31.52 -10.99
CA TRP A 411 -2.64 -30.05 -10.85
C TRP A 411 -1.58 -29.62 -9.85
N LYS A 412 -1.03 -28.43 -10.04
CA LYS A 412 -0.07 -27.84 -9.10
C LYS A 412 -0.57 -26.49 -8.61
N ILE A 413 -0.65 -26.34 -7.30
CA ILE A 413 -0.90 -25.06 -6.64
C ILE A 413 0.40 -24.26 -6.69
N ASP A 414 0.46 -23.27 -7.58
CA ASP A 414 1.56 -22.32 -7.66
C ASP A 414 1.53 -21.33 -6.49
N THR A 415 0.33 -20.79 -6.24
CA THR A 415 0.09 -19.78 -5.21
C THR A 415 -1.21 -20.10 -4.49
N PHE A 416 -1.16 -20.04 -3.16
CA PHE A 416 -2.34 -20.00 -2.30
C PHE A 416 -2.01 -19.10 -1.12
N LEU A 417 -2.83 -18.07 -0.92
CA LEU A 417 -2.63 -17.12 0.16
C LEU A 417 -3.95 -16.63 0.73
N LEU A 418 -3.92 -16.23 1.99
CA LEU A 418 -5.03 -15.60 2.68
C LEU A 418 -4.55 -14.30 3.35
N SER A 419 -5.34 -13.25 3.20
CA SER A 419 -5.17 -12.02 3.97
C SER A 419 -5.46 -12.30 5.44
N CYS A 420 -4.69 -11.64 6.31
CA CYS A 420 -4.52 -11.94 7.72
C CYS A 420 -5.78 -11.90 8.59
N ARG A 421 -6.81 -11.14 8.18
CA ARG A 421 -8.02 -10.84 8.97
C ARG A 421 -9.11 -11.92 9.00
N ILE A 422 -8.98 -12.97 8.18
CA ILE A 422 -9.99 -14.03 8.04
C ILE A 422 -9.47 -15.45 8.33
N ILE A 423 -8.19 -15.57 8.68
CA ILE A 423 -7.53 -16.87 8.95
C ILE A 423 -8.17 -17.52 10.18
N GLY A 424 -8.20 -18.85 10.21
CA GLY A 424 -8.65 -19.63 11.38
C GLY A 424 -10.17 -19.73 11.49
N ARG A 425 -10.89 -19.34 10.43
CA ARG A 425 -12.37 -19.40 10.37
C ARG A 425 -12.87 -20.50 9.43
N GLY A 426 -11.99 -21.38 8.96
CA GLY A 426 -12.29 -22.46 8.00
C GLY A 426 -12.50 -21.98 6.57
N ILE A 427 -12.16 -20.72 6.24
CA ILE A 427 -12.31 -20.18 4.89
C ILE A 427 -11.27 -20.79 3.95
N GLU A 428 -10.04 -20.92 4.43
CA GLU A 428 -8.93 -21.62 3.78
C GLU A 428 -9.30 -23.06 3.42
N ASP A 429 -10.01 -23.76 4.33
CA ASP A 429 -10.51 -25.12 4.14
C ASP A 429 -11.61 -25.19 3.08
N ALA A 430 -12.52 -24.21 3.05
CA ALA A 430 -13.56 -24.13 2.04
C ALA A 430 -12.99 -23.97 0.63
N ILE A 431 -12.00 -23.09 0.48
CA ILE A 431 -11.42 -22.75 -0.82
C ILE A 431 -10.57 -23.92 -1.33
N ILE A 432 -9.73 -24.53 -0.50
CA ILE A 432 -8.96 -25.71 -0.93
C ILE A 432 -9.88 -26.89 -1.23
N SER A 433 -10.97 -27.08 -0.47
CA SER A 433 -11.98 -28.11 -0.75
C SER A 433 -12.64 -27.90 -2.11
N HIS A 434 -12.96 -26.66 -2.47
CA HIS A 434 -13.47 -26.32 -3.79
C HIS A 434 -12.47 -26.67 -4.90
N ILE A 435 -11.20 -26.28 -4.75
CA ILE A 435 -10.13 -26.60 -5.71
C ILE A 435 -9.99 -28.11 -5.90
N LEU A 436 -9.98 -28.88 -4.80
CA LEU A 436 -9.88 -30.34 -4.84
C LEU A 436 -11.09 -30.98 -5.55
N LYS A 437 -12.30 -30.50 -5.29
CA LYS A 437 -13.53 -30.99 -5.96
C LYS A 437 -13.53 -30.67 -7.44
N GLU A 438 -13.11 -29.47 -7.82
CA GLU A 438 -13.03 -29.05 -9.22
C GLU A 438 -12.02 -29.90 -9.99
N ALA A 439 -10.82 -30.13 -9.44
CA ALA A 439 -9.82 -31.02 -10.03
C ALA A 439 -10.36 -32.45 -10.23
N LYS A 440 -11.03 -32.99 -9.20
CA LYS A 440 -11.64 -34.32 -9.25
C LYS A 440 -12.72 -34.43 -10.34
N ASN A 441 -13.55 -33.41 -10.50
CA ASN A 441 -14.57 -33.36 -11.54
C ASN A 441 -13.97 -33.31 -12.95
N GLN A 442 -12.75 -32.78 -13.10
CA GLN A 442 -12.00 -32.75 -14.36
C GLN A 442 -11.14 -34.02 -14.59
N GLY A 443 -11.28 -35.05 -13.73
CA GLY A 443 -10.59 -36.33 -13.90
C GLY A 443 -9.11 -36.32 -13.47
N VAL A 444 -8.67 -35.29 -12.74
CA VAL A 444 -7.33 -35.21 -12.18
C VAL A 444 -7.16 -36.29 -11.10
N GLU A 445 -5.97 -36.89 -11.01
CA GLU A 445 -5.69 -37.95 -10.04
C GLU A 445 -5.10 -37.37 -8.75
N LYS A 446 -4.23 -36.34 -8.87
CA LYS A 446 -3.50 -35.76 -7.74
C LYS A 446 -3.36 -34.24 -7.83
N ILE A 447 -3.28 -33.57 -6.69
CA ILE A 447 -2.87 -32.16 -6.59
C ILE A 447 -1.55 -32.06 -5.84
N ARG A 448 -0.58 -31.37 -6.43
CA ARG A 448 0.68 -30.97 -5.82
C ARG A 448 0.60 -29.54 -5.28
N ALA A 449 1.26 -29.28 -4.16
CA ALA A 449 1.49 -27.93 -3.63
C ALA A 449 2.92 -27.81 -3.09
N ASP A 450 3.56 -26.67 -3.34
CA ASP A 450 4.87 -26.35 -2.76
C ASP A 450 4.67 -25.46 -1.52
N PHE A 451 5.38 -25.74 -0.42
CA PHE A 451 5.50 -24.82 0.72
C PHE A 451 6.97 -24.41 0.84
N ILE A 452 7.25 -23.12 0.64
CA ILE A 452 8.60 -22.55 0.72
C ILE A 452 8.71 -21.82 2.06
N PRO A 453 9.40 -22.38 3.06
CA PRO A 453 9.45 -21.80 4.39
C PRO A 453 10.23 -20.47 4.38
N THR A 454 9.71 -19.50 5.12
CA THR A 454 10.31 -18.20 5.37
C THR A 454 10.15 -17.85 6.85
N LYS A 455 10.87 -16.84 7.33
CA LYS A 455 10.69 -16.33 8.71
C LYS A 455 9.27 -15.83 9.00
N LYS A 456 8.46 -15.53 7.98
CA LYS A 456 7.16 -14.86 8.13
C LYS A 456 5.96 -15.76 7.88
N ASN A 457 6.09 -16.84 7.10
CA ASN A 457 4.95 -17.67 6.67
C ASN A 457 4.73 -18.94 7.52
N SER A 458 5.31 -19.01 8.71
CA SER A 458 5.04 -20.09 9.68
C SER A 458 3.55 -20.34 9.93
N PRO A 459 2.64 -19.34 9.94
CA PRO A 459 1.20 -19.61 10.08
C PRO A 459 0.58 -20.51 9.00
N ALA A 460 1.19 -20.63 7.81
CA ALA A 460 0.72 -21.51 6.74
C ALA A 460 1.35 -22.92 6.77
N GLU A 461 2.34 -23.18 7.63
CA GLU A 461 3.11 -24.44 7.60
C GLU A 461 2.25 -25.68 7.85
N ALA A 462 1.32 -25.58 8.80
CA ALA A 462 0.42 -26.68 9.14
C ALA A 462 -0.77 -26.84 8.17
N PHE A 463 -0.99 -25.88 7.26
CA PHE A 463 -2.20 -25.84 6.43
C PHE A 463 -2.34 -27.09 5.54
N LEU A 464 -1.35 -27.37 4.70
CA LEU A 464 -1.38 -28.52 3.78
C LEU A 464 -1.59 -29.86 4.50
N PRO A 465 -0.82 -30.21 5.55
CA PRO A 465 -1.07 -31.43 6.31
C PRO A 465 -2.46 -31.47 6.97
N ASN A 466 -2.96 -30.35 7.50
CA ASN A 466 -4.31 -30.29 8.09
C ASN A 466 -5.41 -30.55 7.05
N CYS A 467 -5.20 -30.13 5.80
CA CYS A 467 -6.08 -30.43 4.68
C CYS A 467 -5.92 -31.86 4.13
N GLY A 468 -5.00 -32.66 4.66
CA GLY A 468 -4.79 -34.06 4.27
C GLY A 468 -3.76 -34.27 3.16
N PHE A 469 -2.98 -33.25 2.80
CA PHE A 469 -1.83 -33.44 1.92
C PHE A 469 -0.74 -34.22 2.65
N LYS A 470 -0.03 -35.09 1.93
CA LYS A 470 1.11 -35.85 2.43
C LYS A 470 2.39 -35.31 1.80
N LYS A 471 3.45 -35.22 2.60
CA LYS A 471 4.75 -34.77 2.11
C LYS A 471 5.39 -35.89 1.27
N GLU A 472 5.74 -35.57 0.03
CA GLU A 472 6.48 -36.43 -0.90
C GLU A 472 7.72 -35.64 -1.36
N ASN A 473 8.90 -36.02 -0.86
CA ASN A 473 10.16 -35.28 -1.08
C ASN A 473 10.05 -33.80 -0.65
N GLU A 474 10.20 -32.87 -1.60
CA GLU A 474 10.21 -31.41 -1.40
C GLU A 474 8.84 -30.76 -1.53
N TYR A 475 7.78 -31.52 -1.85
CA TYR A 475 6.42 -30.98 -2.07
C TYR A 475 5.36 -31.79 -1.34
N TRP A 476 4.13 -31.25 -1.35
CA TRP A 476 2.96 -31.85 -0.73
C TRP A 476 2.00 -32.35 -1.80
N VAL A 477 1.44 -33.54 -1.59
CA VAL A 477 0.54 -34.20 -2.55
C VAL A 477 -0.77 -34.59 -1.88
N TYR A 478 -1.88 -34.29 -2.54
CA TYR A 478 -3.20 -34.79 -2.20
C TYR A 478 -3.68 -35.75 -3.29
N ASP A 479 -3.97 -36.99 -2.91
CA ASP A 479 -4.61 -37.98 -3.79
C ASP A 479 -6.13 -37.77 -3.79
N LEU A 480 -6.73 -37.52 -4.96
CA LEU A 480 -8.16 -37.18 -5.09
C LEU A 480 -9.11 -38.36 -4.85
N ASN A 481 -8.56 -39.57 -4.64
CA ASN A 481 -9.31 -40.70 -4.09
C ASN A 481 -9.60 -40.53 -2.58
N ASN A 482 -8.82 -39.71 -1.87
CA ASN A 482 -9.04 -39.43 -0.46
C ASN A 482 -10.31 -38.58 -0.23
N PRO A 483 -11.00 -38.75 0.91
CA PRO A 483 -12.20 -37.99 1.23
C PRO A 483 -11.89 -36.51 1.41
N ILE A 484 -12.52 -35.66 0.59
CA ILE A 484 -12.37 -34.21 0.66
C ILE A 484 -13.25 -33.67 1.78
N LYS A 485 -12.63 -33.09 2.82
CA LYS A 485 -13.34 -32.41 3.90
C LYS A 485 -13.85 -31.05 3.42
N SER A 486 -15.02 -30.63 3.91
CA SER A 486 -15.55 -29.28 3.73
C SER A 486 -16.10 -28.76 5.05
N PRO A 487 -15.87 -27.48 5.40
CA PRO A 487 -16.51 -26.85 6.54
C PRO A 487 -18.03 -26.79 6.32
N ASN A 488 -18.80 -26.90 7.41
CA ASN A 488 -20.27 -26.90 7.39
C ASN A 488 -20.89 -25.61 7.96
N HIS A 489 -20.08 -24.71 8.52
CA HIS A 489 -20.52 -23.47 9.17
C HIS A 489 -20.48 -22.24 8.26
N LEU A 490 -20.15 -22.40 6.98
CA LEU A 490 -20.09 -21.31 6.00
C LEU A 490 -20.83 -21.64 4.71
N LEU A 491 -21.28 -20.60 4.02
CA LEU A 491 -21.88 -20.68 2.70
C LEU A 491 -20.81 -20.44 1.63
N LEU A 492 -20.67 -21.36 0.69
CA LEU A 492 -19.76 -21.23 -0.45
C LEU A 492 -20.56 -20.98 -1.74
N GLU A 493 -20.27 -19.88 -2.43
CA GLU A 493 -20.82 -19.50 -3.72
C GLU A 493 -19.70 -19.44 -4.76
N VAL A 494 -19.94 -19.95 -5.97
CA VAL A 494 -18.97 -19.97 -7.08
C VAL A 494 -19.57 -19.19 -8.24
N GLU A 495 -18.82 -18.22 -8.77
CA GLU A 495 -19.20 -17.34 -9.88
C GLU A 495 -18.50 -17.69 -11.20
#